data_AF-A0A925ZNI4-F1
#
_entry.id   AF-A0A925ZNI4-F1
#
_cell.length_a   1.000
_cell.length_b   1.000
_cell.length_c   1.000
_cell.angle_alpha   90.00
_cell.angle_beta   90.00
_cell.angle_gamma   90.00
#
_symmetry.space_group_name_H-M   'P 1'
#
loop_
_entity.id
_entity.type
_entity.pdbx_description
1 polymer ?
#
loop_
_entity_poly.entity_id
_entity_poly.type
_entity_poly.pdbx_seq_one_letter_code
_entity_poly.pdbx_strand_id
1 'polypeptide(L)' 'MGAPIEPPPGFDDLPIEEKVAYVQALWDLIATKPEELSVPSWHRAVIAERLAEARSDDPDTKSWSEVRDEVRARLQLVRP' A
#
# COMPACT_ATOMS: atom_id res chain seq x y z
N MET A 1 -22.57 10.58 0.92
CA MET A 1 -21.52 10.42 1.95
C MET A 1 -22.03 9.37 2.92
N GLY A 2 -21.31 8.25 3.09
CA GLY A 2 -21.70 7.19 4.02
C GLY A 2 -21.59 7.66 5.48
N ALA A 3 -22.34 7.03 6.37
CA ALA A 3 -22.23 7.29 7.81
C ALA A 3 -20.80 6.96 8.30
N PRO A 4 -20.30 7.66 9.34
CA PRO A 4 -19.02 7.32 9.93
C PRO A 4 -19.04 5.87 10.41
N ILE A 5 -18.00 5.10 10.05
CA ILE A 5 -17.82 3.74 10.55
C ILE A 5 -17.25 3.87 11.96
N GLU A 6 -18.05 3.50 12.95
CA GLU A 6 -17.59 3.45 14.34
C GLU A 6 -16.66 2.23 14.53
N PRO A 7 -15.52 2.41 15.23
CA PRO A 7 -14.67 1.29 15.59
C PRO A 7 -15.42 0.25 16.44
N PRO A 8 -14.99 -1.02 16.43
CA PRO A 8 -15.58 -2.03 17.31
C PRO A 8 -15.37 -1.67 18.79
N PRO A 9 -16.27 -2.10 19.69
CA PRO A 9 -16.15 -1.81 21.13
C PRO A 9 -14.79 -2.19 21.70
N GLY A 10 -14.24 -1.32 22.54
CA GLY A 10 -12.93 -1.49 23.18
C GLY A 10 -11.73 -1.18 22.29
N PHE A 11 -11.92 -0.89 20.99
CA PHE A 11 -10.82 -0.50 20.10
C PHE A 11 -10.16 0.79 20.56
N ASP A 12 -10.94 1.79 21.00
CA ASP A 12 -10.41 3.10 21.40
C ASP A 12 -9.53 3.05 22.66
N ASP A 13 -9.72 2.05 23.52
CA ASP A 13 -8.94 1.86 24.75
C ASP A 13 -7.61 1.14 24.52
N LEU A 14 -7.39 0.57 23.34
CA LEU A 14 -6.14 -0.13 23.01
C LEU A 14 -4.94 0.83 22.91
N PRO A 15 -3.74 0.40 23.35
CA PRO A 15 -2.49 1.05 22.99
C PRO A 15 -2.34 1.19 21.46
N ILE A 16 -1.61 2.20 21.00
CA ILE A 16 -1.51 2.48 19.56
C ILE A 16 -0.88 1.31 18.79
N GLU A 17 0.08 0.61 19.39
CA GLU A 17 0.73 -0.55 18.82
C GLU A 17 -0.28 -1.70 18.60
N GLU A 18 -1.17 -1.90 19.56
CA GLU A 18 -2.23 -2.92 19.49
C GLU A 18 -3.31 -2.53 18.48
N LYS A 19 -3.67 -1.25 18.37
CA LYS A 19 -4.56 -0.75 17.32
C LYS A 19 -4.01 -1.04 15.93
N VAL A 20 -2.72 -0.78 15.72
CA VAL A 20 -2.04 -1.06 14.43
C VAL A 20 -2.04 -2.55 14.15
N ALA A 21 -1.68 -3.39 15.12
CA ALA A 21 -1.70 -4.84 14.97
C ALA A 21 -3.11 -5.37 14.66
N TYR A 22 -4.14 -4.81 15.31
CA TYR A 22 -5.53 -5.16 15.09
C TYR A 22 -5.99 -4.82 13.66
N VAL A 23 -5.68 -3.61 13.19
CA VAL A 23 -5.99 -3.19 11.81
C VAL A 23 -5.26 -4.09 10.80
N GLN A 24 -4.00 -4.46 11.06
CA GLN A 24 -3.26 -5.39 10.22
C GLN A 24 -3.94 -6.77 10.15
N ALA A 25 -4.35 -7.32 11.29
CA ALA A 25 -5.04 -8.61 11.30
C ALA A 25 -6.38 -8.58 10.53
N LEU A 26 -7.13 -7.48 10.64
CA LEU A 26 -8.34 -7.27 9.83
C LEU A 26 -8.00 -7.18 8.34
N TRP A 27 -6.94 -6.46 8.00
CA TRP A 27 -6.50 -6.32 6.62
C TRP A 27 -6.09 -7.68 6.03
N ASP A 28 -5.33 -8.48 6.78
CA ASP A 28 -4.94 -9.83 6.38
C ASP A 28 -6.17 -10.71 6.15
N LEU A 29 -7.18 -10.63 7.04
CA LEU A 29 -8.45 -11.35 6.87
C LEU A 29 -9.18 -10.93 5.60
N ILE A 30 -9.31 -9.63 5.33
CA ILE A 30 -9.96 -9.11 4.12
C ILE A 30 -9.19 -9.58 2.87
N ALA A 31 -7.86 -9.55 2.92
CA ALA A 31 -6.99 -9.95 1.82
C ALA A 31 -7.02 -11.45 1.51
N THR A 32 -7.69 -12.30 2.31
CA THR A 32 -7.84 -13.74 2.01
C THR A 32 -8.76 -14.01 0.81
N LYS A 33 -9.60 -13.05 0.42
CA LYS A 33 -10.59 -13.23 -0.66
C LYS A 33 -10.57 -12.09 -1.69
N PRO A 34 -9.43 -11.87 -2.36
CA PRO A 34 -9.28 -10.76 -3.30
C PRO A 34 -10.26 -10.83 -4.48
N GLU A 35 -10.75 -12.01 -4.83
CA GLU A 35 -11.69 -12.26 -5.91
C GLU A 35 -13.12 -11.74 -5.64
N GLU A 36 -13.51 -11.57 -4.37
CA GLU A 36 -14.82 -10.99 -4.01
C GLU A 36 -14.87 -9.49 -4.34
N LEU A 37 -13.72 -8.85 -4.53
CA LEU A 37 -13.62 -7.45 -4.94
C LEU A 37 -13.54 -7.33 -6.45
N SER A 38 -14.64 -6.90 -7.07
CA SER A 38 -14.65 -6.59 -8.50
C SER A 38 -13.65 -5.47 -8.81
N VAL A 39 -12.71 -5.73 -9.71
CA VAL A 39 -11.76 -4.72 -10.21
C VAL A 39 -12.40 -3.98 -11.38
N PRO A 40 -12.73 -2.67 -11.24
CA PRO A 40 -13.29 -1.88 -12.33
C PRO A 40 -12.38 -1.88 -13.55
N SER A 41 -12.96 -1.87 -14.76
CA SER A 41 -12.20 -1.87 -16.02
C SER A 41 -11.22 -0.70 -16.12
N TRP A 42 -11.58 0.46 -15.57
CA TRP A 42 -10.72 1.64 -15.58
C TRP A 42 -9.45 1.48 -14.71
N HIS A 43 -9.50 0.70 -13.61
CA HIS A 43 -8.29 0.39 -12.83
C HIS A 43 -7.27 -0.35 -13.71
N ARG A 44 -7.76 -1.31 -14.50
CA ARG A 44 -6.93 -2.10 -15.42
C ARG A 44 -6.34 -1.24 -16.53
N ALA A 45 -7.14 -0.30 -17.06
CA ALA A 45 -6.68 0.64 -18.07
C ALA A 45 -5.53 1.51 -17.57
N VAL A 46 -5.66 2.09 -16.37
CA VAL A 46 -4.59 2.90 -15.74
C VAL A 46 -3.32 2.08 -15.49
N ILE A 47 -3.45 0.82 -15.04
CA ILE A 47 -2.29 -0.06 -14.86
C ILE A 47 -1.61 -0.35 -16.19
N ALA A 48 -2.40 -0.63 -17.25
CA ALA A 48 -1.86 -0.91 -18.57
C ALA A 48 -1.13 0.29 -19.17
N GLU A 49 -1.69 1.50 -19.02
CA GLU A 49 -1.08 2.77 -19.43
C GLU A 49 0.27 3.00 -18.75
N ARG A 50 0.31 2.95 -17.40
CA ARG A 50 1.55 3.15 -16.64
C ARG A 50 2.62 2.10 -16.93
N LEU A 51 2.22 0.85 -17.15
CA LEU A 51 3.15 -0.21 -17.54
C LEU A 51 3.68 -0.02 -18.97
N ALA A 52 2.93 0.61 -19.86
CA ALA A 52 3.40 0.95 -21.20
C ALA A 52 4.42 2.09 -21.13
N GLU A 53 4.12 3.17 -20.38
CA GLU A 53 5.03 4.29 -20.13
C GLU A 53 6.37 3.80 -19.55
N ALA A 54 6.31 2.99 -18.50
CA ALA A 54 7.50 2.42 -17.86
C ALA A 54 8.36 1.53 -18.79
N ARG A 55 7.76 0.95 -19.85
CA ARG A 55 8.47 0.12 -20.84
C ARG A 55 9.02 0.93 -22.00
N SER A 56 8.53 2.15 -22.22
CA SER A 56 8.94 3.02 -23.33
C SER A 56 10.30 3.69 -23.12
N ASP A 57 11.13 3.17 -22.20
CA ASP A 57 12.46 3.67 -21.87
C ASP A 57 12.43 5.14 -21.42
N ASP A 58 11.42 5.48 -20.61
CA ASP A 58 11.31 6.80 -19.97
C ASP A 58 12.46 6.96 -18.96
N PRO A 59 13.33 7.97 -19.14
CA PRO A 59 14.50 8.20 -18.27
C PRO A 59 14.12 8.48 -16.81
N ASP A 60 12.87 8.84 -16.52
CA ASP A 60 12.38 9.08 -15.16
C ASP A 60 11.84 7.79 -14.49
N THR A 61 11.74 6.68 -15.22
CA THR A 61 11.33 5.38 -14.66
C THR A 61 12.51 4.68 -13.98
N LYS A 62 12.41 4.49 -12.66
CA LYS A 62 13.38 3.72 -11.89
C LYS A 62 12.86 2.32 -11.59
N SER A 63 13.74 1.33 -11.68
CA SER A 63 13.46 0.01 -11.15
C SER A 63 13.27 0.04 -9.63
N TRP A 64 12.47 -0.87 -9.11
CA TRP A 64 12.28 -0.99 -7.66
C TRP A 64 13.59 -1.26 -6.92
N SER A 65 14.52 -2.01 -7.53
CA SER A 65 15.86 -2.22 -6.99
C SER A 65 16.63 -0.92 -6.81
N GLU A 66 16.65 -0.05 -7.82
CA GLU A 66 17.35 1.23 -7.77
C GLU A 66 16.76 2.13 -6.67
N VAL A 67 15.43 2.22 -6.59
CA VAL A 67 14.74 2.99 -5.54
C VAL A 67 15.09 2.45 -4.15
N ARG A 68 15.04 1.11 -3.98
CA ARG A 68 15.34 0.47 -2.70
C ARG A 68 16.80 0.72 -2.28
N ASP A 69 17.73 0.63 -3.22
CA ASP A 69 19.15 0.82 -2.94
C ASP A 69 19.45 2.31 -2.64
N GLU A 70 18.79 3.24 -3.32
CA GLU A 70 18.83 4.68 -3.03
C GLU A 70 18.33 4.98 -1.61
N VAL A 71 17.17 4.42 -1.22
CA VAL A 71 16.62 4.58 0.14
C VAL A 71 17.57 4.01 1.18
N ARG A 72 18.15 2.82 0.93
CA ARG A 72 19.12 2.20 1.85
C ARG A 72 20.36 3.07 2.01
N ALA A 73 20.93 3.58 0.92
CA ALA A 73 22.09 4.45 0.96
C ALA A 73 21.80 5.73 1.78
N ARG A 74 20.64 6.36 1.56
CA ARG A 74 20.21 7.54 2.34
C ARG A 74 20.10 7.24 3.84
N LEU A 75 19.52 6.11 4.22
CA LEU A 75 19.39 5.72 5.64
C LEU A 75 20.75 5.43 6.29
N GLN A 76 21.75 4.97 5.53
CA GLN A 76 23.11 4.76 6.04
C GLN A 76 23.86 6.08 6.25
N LEU A 77 23.62 7.09 5.40
CA LEU A 77 24.23 8.42 5.52
C LEU A 77 23.68 9.25 6.69
N VAL A 78 22.47 8.96 7.16
CA VAL A 78 21.81 9.66 8.28
C VAL A 78 22.17 9.05 9.64
N ARG A 79 22.87 7.91 9.67
CA ARG A 79 23.39 7.35 10.93
C ARG A 79 24.73 8.02 11.31
N PRO A 80 24.83 8.67 12.49
CA PRO A 80 26.12 9.05 13.07
C PRO A 80 26.93 7.84 13.53
#